data_AF-A0AAQ1KFU1-F1
#
_entry.id   AF-A0AAQ1KFU1-F1
#
_cell.length_a   1.000
_cell.length_b   1.000
_cell.length_c   1.000
_cell.angle_alpha   90.00
_cell.angle_beta   90.00
_cell.angle_gamma   90.00
#
_symmetry.space_group_name_H-M   'P 1'
#
loop_
_entity.id
_entity.type
_entity.pdbx_description
1 polymer ?
#
loop_
_entity_poly.entity_id
_entity_poly.type
_entity_poly.pdbx_seq_one_letter_code
_entity_poly.pdbx_strand_id
1 'polypeptide(L)'
;MDARDIANDYDALWRVMRDAKEGLVRIQVVPNPMRYILENFFAFTGNAQRFEDILQQLSAEDGTFRPLERFLNRGAHWDETNIAHIGWGQFNITYYLSKLEAVFQAVGHPEHYRLKMGLPEAQ
;
A
#
# COMPACT_ATOMS: atom_id res chain seq x y z
N MET A 1 -8.76 21.51 -1.17
CA MET A 1 -8.09 20.77 -0.08
C MET A 1 -6.77 21.46 0.18
N ASP A 2 -6.47 21.79 1.44
CA ASP A 2 -5.21 22.40 1.86
C ASP A 2 -4.11 21.31 1.93
N ALA A 3 -2.86 21.65 1.68
CA ALA A 3 -1.73 20.73 1.81
C ALA A 3 -1.61 20.14 3.23
N ARG A 4 -2.07 20.88 4.26
CA ARG A 4 -2.13 20.40 5.65
C ARG A 4 -3.15 19.28 5.86
N ASP A 5 -4.30 19.38 5.19
CA ASP A 5 -5.35 18.35 5.25
C ASP A 5 -4.84 17.06 4.60
N ILE A 6 -4.18 17.18 3.44
CA ILE A 6 -3.56 16.04 2.73
C ILE A 6 -2.49 15.36 3.59
N ALA A 7 -1.65 16.12 4.29
CA ALA A 7 -0.64 15.56 5.18
C ALA A 7 -1.27 14.80 6.37
N ASN A 8 -2.30 15.38 6.99
CA ASN A 8 -3.04 14.74 8.08
C ASN A 8 -3.73 13.45 7.61
N ASP A 9 -4.37 13.48 6.43
CA ASP A 9 -5.02 12.31 5.84
C ASP A 9 -3.99 11.22 5.50
N TYR A 10 -2.84 11.60 4.94
CA TYR A 10 -1.76 10.68 4.64
C TYR A 10 -1.22 9.99 5.91
N ASP A 11 -1.00 10.76 6.99
CA ASP A 11 -0.56 10.22 8.28
C ASP A 11 -1.61 9.33 8.94
N ALA A 12 -2.90 9.62 8.74
CA ALA A 12 -3.99 8.77 9.20
C ALA A 12 -3.97 7.40 8.52
N LEU A 13 -3.66 7.32 7.22
CA LEU A 13 -3.52 6.04 6.51
C LEU A 13 -2.39 5.19 7.10
N TRP A 14 -1.24 5.81 7.38
CA TRP A 14 -0.12 5.12 8.02
C TRP A 14 -0.42 4.67 9.45
N ARG A 15 -1.24 5.43 10.18
CA ARG A 15 -1.72 5.00 11.49
C ARG A 15 -2.52 3.70 11.40
N VAL A 16 -3.36 3.54 10.38
CA VAL A 16 -4.10 2.28 10.17
C VAL A 16 -3.15 1.10 9.95
N MET A 17 -2.02 1.29 9.25
CA MET A 17 -1.02 0.23 9.08
C MET A 17 -0.33 -0.16 10.39
N ARG A 18 -0.03 0.82 11.25
CA ARG A 18 0.51 0.56 12.60
C ARG A 18 -0.52 -0.16 13.47
N ASP A 19 -1.76 0.31 13.49
CA ASP A 19 -2.84 -0.33 14.24
C ASP A 19 -3.10 -1.77 13.72
N ALA A 20 -2.93 -2.02 12.42
CA ALA A 20 -3.02 -3.37 11.85
C ALA A 20 -1.90 -4.27 12.36
N LYS A 21 -0.66 -3.77 12.39
CA LYS A 21 0.49 -4.50 12.94
C LYS A 21 0.27 -4.92 14.40
N GLU A 22 -0.39 -4.07 15.19
CA GLU A 22 -0.75 -4.33 16.59
C GLU A 22 -2.04 -5.18 16.75
N GLY A 23 -2.67 -5.60 15.65
CA GLY A 23 -3.90 -6.41 15.68
C GLY A 23 -5.17 -5.64 16.07
N LEU A 24 -5.13 -4.30 16.03
CA LEU A 24 -6.23 -3.42 16.45
C LEU A 24 -7.27 -3.17 15.34
N VAL A 25 -6.95 -3.51 14.09
CA VAL A 25 -7.89 -3.42 12.96
C VAL A 25 -8.04 -4.75 12.25
N ARG A 26 -9.22 -4.92 11.64
CA ARG A 26 -9.54 -6.10 10.85
C ARG A 26 -8.79 -6.10 9.54
N ILE A 27 -8.37 -7.27 9.08
CA ILE A 27 -7.60 -7.43 7.84
C ILE A 27 -8.27 -6.81 6.61
N GLN A 28 -9.60 -6.83 6.53
CA GLN A 28 -10.38 -6.26 5.43
C GLN A 28 -10.19 -4.73 5.31
N VAL A 29 -9.75 -4.08 6.38
CA VAL A 29 -9.50 -2.63 6.39
C VAL A 29 -8.14 -2.31 5.75
N VAL A 30 -7.18 -3.23 5.71
CA VAL A 30 -5.77 -2.95 5.33
C VAL A 30 -5.57 -2.59 3.85
N PRO A 31 -6.22 -3.25 2.87
CA PRO A 31 -5.89 -3.01 1.47
C PRO A 31 -6.21 -1.59 1.00
N ASN A 32 -7.30 -1.00 1.48
CA ASN A 32 -7.77 0.30 1.00
C ASN A 32 -6.82 1.46 1.40
N PRO A 33 -6.41 1.59 2.68
CA PRO A 33 -5.35 2.53 3.07
C PRO A 33 -4.02 2.26 2.40
N MET A 34 -3.64 0.99 2.19
CA MET A 34 -2.42 0.64 1.46
C MET A 34 -2.42 1.23 0.04
N ARG A 35 -3.55 1.13 -0.66
CA ARG A 35 -3.73 1.76 -1.97
C ARG A 35 -3.54 3.28 -1.90
N TYR A 36 -4.26 3.95 -0.99
CA TYR A 36 -4.16 5.40 -0.86
C TYR A 36 -2.75 5.87 -0.45
N ILE A 37 -2.03 5.11 0.37
CA ILE A 37 -0.63 5.40 0.72
C ILE A 37 0.23 5.43 -0.53
N LEU A 38 0.10 4.43 -1.40
CA LEU A 38 0.89 4.33 -2.62
C LEU A 38 0.48 5.41 -3.62
N GLU A 39 -0.82 5.62 -3.86
CA GLU A 39 -1.31 6.67 -4.76
C GLU A 39 -0.79 8.05 -4.35
N ASN A 40 -0.91 8.43 -3.07
CA ASN A 40 -0.41 9.71 -2.56
C ASN A 40 1.11 9.81 -2.70
N PHE A 41 1.85 8.74 -2.39
CA PHE A 41 3.30 8.72 -2.50
C PHE A 41 3.78 8.92 -3.94
N PHE A 42 3.22 8.19 -4.90
CA PHE A 42 3.61 8.28 -6.30
C PHE A 42 3.14 9.58 -6.97
N ALA A 43 1.97 10.11 -6.56
CA ALA A 43 1.52 11.43 -6.98
C ALA A 43 2.48 12.54 -6.51
N PHE A 44 2.92 12.49 -5.25
CA PHE A 44 3.82 13.50 -4.69
C PHE A 44 5.24 13.42 -5.27
N THR A 45 5.74 12.21 -5.53
CA THR A 45 7.09 12.02 -6.09
C THR A 45 7.17 12.21 -7.60
N GLY A 46 6.05 12.51 -8.27
CA GLY A 46 6.00 12.70 -9.73
C GLY A 46 6.25 11.42 -10.52
N ASN A 47 6.08 10.25 -9.90
CA ASN A 47 6.48 8.95 -10.42
C ASN A 47 5.27 8.05 -10.73
N ALA A 48 4.10 8.62 -11.06
CA ALA A 48 2.88 7.85 -11.29
C ALA A 48 3.06 6.72 -12.33
N GLN A 49 3.82 6.95 -13.41
CA GLN A 49 4.12 5.90 -14.40
C GLN A 49 4.94 4.74 -13.81
N ARG A 50 5.84 5.01 -12.84
CA ARG A 50 6.61 3.97 -12.14
C ARG A 50 5.75 3.13 -11.19
N PHE A 51 4.57 3.61 -10.79
CA PHE A 51 3.70 2.87 -9.88
C PHE A 51 3.24 1.56 -10.50
N GLU A 52 2.67 1.62 -11.71
CA GLU A 52 2.16 0.43 -12.41
C GLU A 52 3.29 -0.53 -12.74
N ASP A 53 4.42 -0.02 -13.24
CA ASP A 53 5.60 -0.82 -13.61
C ASP A 53 6.15 -1.61 -12.41
N ILE A 54 6.25 -0.97 -11.24
CA ILE A 54 6.76 -1.62 -10.02
C ILE A 54 5.80 -2.67 -9.49
N LEU A 55 4.49 -2.39 -9.53
CA LEU A 55 3.49 -3.40 -9.16
C LEU A 55 3.56 -4.61 -10.09
N GLN A 56 3.66 -4.40 -11.40
CA GLN A 56 3.81 -5.48 -12.39
C GLN A 56 5.10 -6.27 -12.18
N GLN A 57 6.22 -5.60 -11.88
CA GLN A 57 7.49 -6.26 -11.57
C GLN A 57 7.36 -7.18 -10.35
N LEU A 58 6.84 -6.65 -9.23
CA LEU A 58 6.63 -7.44 -8.01
C LEU A 58 5.66 -8.60 -8.21
N SER A 59 4.68 -8.43 -9.11
CA SER A 59 3.71 -9.47 -9.49
C SER A 59 4.32 -10.57 -10.36
N ALA A 60 5.28 -10.22 -11.21
CA ALA A 60 6.05 -11.17 -12.00
C ALA A 60 7.03 -11.98 -11.12
N GLU A 61 7.64 -11.34 -10.12
CA GLU A 61 8.54 -11.98 -9.15
C GLU A 61 7.79 -12.87 -8.13
N ASP A 62 6.61 -12.42 -7.68
CA ASP A 62 5.74 -13.17 -6.78
C ASP A 62 4.32 -13.26 -7.35
N GLY A 63 4.01 -14.42 -7.95
CA GLY A 63 2.69 -14.70 -8.51
C GLY A 63 1.53 -14.63 -7.51
N THR A 64 1.79 -14.66 -6.19
CA THR A 64 0.79 -14.46 -5.13
C THR A 64 0.40 -12.99 -4.98
N PHE A 65 1.22 -12.05 -5.47
CA PHE A 65 0.96 -10.62 -5.43
C PHE A 65 -0.06 -10.17 -6.49
N ARG A 66 -0.28 -10.96 -7.56
CA ARG A 66 -1.23 -10.66 -8.65
C ARG A 66 -2.62 -10.16 -8.20
N PRO A 67 -3.29 -10.76 -7.20
CA PRO A 67 -4.57 -10.24 -6.72
C PRO A 67 -4.47 -8.84 -6.09
N LEU A 68 -3.37 -8.58 -5.36
CA LEU A 68 -3.11 -7.30 -4.71
C LEU A 68 -2.65 -6.25 -5.72
N GLU A 69 -1.76 -6.58 -6.65
CA GLU A 69 -1.41 -5.76 -7.82
C GLU A 69 -2.67 -5.27 -8.54
N ARG A 70 -3.55 -6.19 -8.92
CA ARG A 70 -4.84 -5.87 -9.55
C ARG A 70 -5.73 -5.00 -8.69
N PHE A 71 -5.62 -5.03 -7.37
CA PHE A 71 -6.40 -4.17 -6.48
C PHE A 71 -5.80 -2.77 -6.40
N LEU A 72 -4.48 -2.67 -6.26
CA LEU A 72 -3.73 -1.42 -6.14
C LEU A 72 -3.71 -0.62 -7.46
N ASN A 73 -3.66 -1.32 -8.60
CA ASN A 73 -3.64 -0.71 -9.93
C ASN A 73 -5.04 -0.30 -10.45
N ARG A 74 -6.10 -0.47 -9.64
CA ARG A 74 -7.43 0.05 -10.00
C ARG A 74 -7.43 1.55 -9.71
N GLY A 75 -7.34 2.40 -10.72
CA GLY A 75 -7.45 3.85 -10.57
C GLY A 75 -8.79 4.33 -9.96
N ALA A 76 -8.97 5.65 -9.88
CA ALA A 76 -10.16 6.29 -9.28
C ALA A 76 -11.49 6.11 -10.07
N HIS A 77 -11.46 5.50 -11.27
CA HIS A 77 -12.65 5.22 -12.08
C HIS A 77 -13.23 3.85 -11.72
N TRP A 78 -14.15 3.82 -10.77
CA TRP A 78 -14.82 2.60 -10.34
C TRP A 78 -16.10 2.38 -11.16
N ASP A 79 -16.15 1.25 -11.88
CA ASP A 79 -17.39 0.54 -12.19
C ASP A 79 -17.58 -0.57 -11.13
N GLU A 80 -18.78 -0.58 -10.55
CA GLU A 80 -19.23 -1.36 -9.38
C GLU A 80 -19.10 -2.89 -9.48
N THR A 81 -18.84 -3.41 -10.68
CA THR A 81 -19.17 -4.79 -11.05
C THR A 81 -18.08 -5.83 -10.78
N ASN A 82 -16.88 -5.43 -10.36
CA ASN A 82 -15.74 -6.36 -10.21
C ASN A 82 -15.10 -6.28 -8.83
N ILE A 83 -15.83 -6.57 -7.76
CA ILE A 83 -15.23 -7.10 -6.53
C ILE A 83 -14.69 -8.50 -6.87
N ALA A 84 -13.60 -8.57 -7.63
CA ALA A 84 -12.87 -9.81 -7.80
C ALA A 84 -12.54 -10.27 -6.38
N HIS A 85 -13.07 -11.44 -6.05
CA HIS A 85 -12.89 -12.19 -4.81
C HIS A 85 -11.40 -12.16 -4.41
N ILE A 86 -10.95 -11.10 -3.72
CA ILE A 86 -9.75 -11.21 -2.90
C ILE A 86 -10.17 -12.27 -1.91
N GLY A 87 -9.55 -13.45 -1.96
CA GLY A 87 -9.74 -14.44 -0.93
C GLY A 87 -9.24 -13.83 0.37
N TRP A 88 -10.10 -13.15 1.11
CA TRP A 88 -9.74 -12.41 2.32
C TRP A 88 -9.16 -13.34 3.41
N GLY A 89 -9.30 -14.65 3.24
CA GLY A 89 -8.67 -15.68 4.06
C GLY A 89 -7.33 -16.24 3.53
N GLN A 90 -6.83 -15.79 2.37
CA GLN A 90 -5.55 -16.27 1.81
C GLN A 90 -4.35 -15.43 2.28
N PHE A 91 -4.59 -14.20 2.72
CA PHE A 91 -3.54 -13.29 3.15
C PHE A 91 -3.74 -12.93 4.61
N ASN A 92 -2.65 -12.64 5.32
CA ASN A 92 -2.68 -12.12 6.69
C ASN A 92 -2.10 -10.70 6.72
N ILE A 93 -2.19 -10.01 7.85
CA ILE A 93 -1.67 -8.63 7.99
C ILE A 93 -0.18 -8.57 7.67
N THR A 94 0.60 -9.57 8.11
CA THR A 94 2.04 -9.67 7.83
C THR A 94 2.33 -9.68 6.32
N TYR A 95 1.52 -10.39 5.53
CA TYR A 95 1.64 -10.40 4.08
C TYR A 95 1.40 -9.02 3.48
N TYR A 96 0.33 -8.32 3.89
CA TYR A 96 0.06 -6.98 3.37
C TYR A 96 1.19 -5.99 3.70
N LEU A 97 1.67 -6.01 4.94
CA LEU A 97 2.75 -5.12 5.37
C LEU A 97 4.08 -5.43 4.65
N SER A 98 4.42 -6.72 4.46
CA SER A 98 5.63 -7.09 3.73
C SER A 98 5.57 -6.70 2.26
N LYS A 99 4.39 -6.77 1.64
CA LYS A 99 4.20 -6.29 0.26
C LYS A 99 4.24 -4.78 0.15
N LEU A 100 3.70 -4.06 1.13
CA LEU A 100 3.84 -2.60 1.18
C LEU A 100 5.31 -2.20 1.31
N GLU A 101 6.06 -2.85 2.20
CA GLU A 101 7.50 -2.63 2.34
C GLU A 101 8.26 -2.93 1.04
N ALA A 102 7.96 -4.05 0.37
CA ALA A 102 8.60 -4.41 -0.90
C ALA A 102 8.42 -3.35 -1.99
N VAL A 103 7.24 -2.71 -2.07
CA VAL A 103 7.02 -1.58 -2.99
C VAL A 103 7.95 -0.42 -2.64
N PHE A 104 8.06 -0.05 -1.37
CA PHE A 104 8.95 1.03 -0.91
C PHE A 104 10.44 0.72 -1.13
N GLN A 105 10.84 -0.55 -1.01
CA GLN A 105 12.19 -0.99 -1.35
C GLN A 105 12.45 -0.87 -2.86
N ALA A 106 11.51 -1.31 -3.71
CA ALA A 106 11.65 -1.28 -5.16
C ALA A 106 11.74 0.15 -5.73
N VAL A 107 11.04 1.12 -5.14
CA VAL A 107 11.14 2.55 -5.52
C VAL A 107 12.38 3.25 -4.96
N GLY A 108 13.19 2.58 -4.13
CA GLY A 108 14.36 3.19 -3.48
C GLY A 108 14.04 4.11 -2.30
N HIS A 109 12.88 3.93 -1.65
CA HIS A 109 12.47 4.68 -0.46
C HIS A 109 12.13 3.79 0.76
N PRO A 110 13.00 2.82 1.13
CA PRO A 110 12.73 1.94 2.28
C PRO A 110 12.67 2.70 3.61
N GLU A 111 13.43 3.79 3.75
CA GLU A 111 13.42 4.62 4.95
C GLU A 111 12.06 5.31 5.19
N HIS A 112 11.33 5.63 4.12
CA HIS A 112 9.99 6.22 4.26
C HIS A 112 9.01 5.24 4.92
N TYR A 113 9.05 3.98 4.49
CA TYR A 113 8.25 2.92 5.12
C TYR A 113 8.63 2.75 6.59
N ARG A 114 9.93 2.66 6.90
CA ARG A 114 10.42 2.50 8.29
C ARG A 114 9.96 3.63 9.19
N LEU A 115 10.19 4.86 8.76
CA LEU A 115 9.79 6.06 9.49
C LEU A 115 8.29 6.06 9.76
N LYS A 116 7.46 5.81 8.74
CA LYS A 116 6.01 5.82 8.89
C LYS A 116 5.48 4.64 9.70
N MET A 117 6.16 3.51 9.72
CA MET A 117 5.83 2.36 10.56
C MET A 117 6.42 2.45 11.98
N GLY A 118 7.18 3.51 12.30
CA GLY A 118 7.84 3.66 13.60
C GLY A 118 8.91 2.60 13.86
N LEU A 119 9.53 2.09 12.80
CA LEU A 119 10.60 1.10 12.86
C LEU A 119 11.96 1.81 13.05
N PRO A 120 12.94 1.17 13.71
CA PRO A 120 14.29 1.71 13.80
C PRO A 120 14.93 1.84 12.40
N GLU A 121 15.84 2.80 12.26
CA GLU A 121 16.66 2.96 11.04
C GLU A 121 17.49 1.69 10.81
N ALA A 122 17.64 1.30 9.54
CA ALA A 122 18.51 0.17 9.21
C ALA A 122 19.97 0.56 9.44
N GLN A 123 20.68 -0.24 10.23
CA GLN A 123 22.09 -0.04 10.59
C GLN A 123 23.03 -0.45 9.45
#